data_AF-A0A2A5LX23-F1
#
_entry.id   AF-A0A2A5LX23-F1
#
_cell.length_a   1.000
_cell.length_b   1.000
_cell.length_c   1.000
_cell.angle_alpha   90.00
_cell.angle_beta   90.00
_cell.angle_gamma   90.00
#
_symmetry.space_group_name_H-M   'P 1'
#
loop_
_entity.id
_entity.type
_entity.pdbx_description
1 polymer ?
#
loop_
_entity_poly.entity_id
_entity_poly.type
_entity_poly.pdbx_seq_one_letter_code
_entity_poly.pdbx_strand_id
1 'polypeptide(L)'
;MSMLVAVLMLAATFPAQAAVEHAPPTADHSKFRSLEGPFETASDVTEACVKCHTEAAGQIKATTHWTWLYKHAETGQALGKNQVINSFCGMAITNEPRCTSCHAGYGWNDMRQPPPEADSAVDCLVCHDTTGDYWKFPTLAGDPTYIPREWPKGSGKIVQPPDLPNIAQNVGASGRANCGSCHFYGGGGDGIKHGDLDSSLVTPDRSLDVHMSPEGGNFTCSDCHTTWGHSVSGSRYQVNAKDTLGIDVPGHTDLSRASCESCHGGAPHHKKKLNDHIDKLACQTCHVPAFARGGVPTKMWWDWSTAGKLDAEGKPVTEYDEHGHLSYLSEKGDFRYGENVVPYYAWFNGTVEYTMIDEVLDVENPPLEINRIEGGPDDPDSRIWPFKLMRGKQPFDTERKTLLATHVFGADDSSLWSNYDWPKALQAASDMSGMPFSGNFDFIETRMYWPITHMVPPADQALHCGSCHAGESRLAGIGGIYIPGHSSNPWLDRIGWLVVALTLAGVIIHGLLRVVFRKRKQS
;
A
#
# COMPACT_ATOMS: atom_id res chain seq x y z
N MET A 1 -47.27 37.29 -35.53
CA MET A 1 -45.85 37.58 -35.79
C MET A 1 -45.09 37.23 -34.52
N SER A 2 -44.74 35.95 -34.34
CA SER A 2 -44.05 35.45 -33.15
C SER A 2 -42.91 34.58 -33.62
N MET A 3 -41.68 35.10 -33.51
CA MET A 3 -40.45 34.37 -33.74
C MET A 3 -40.21 33.42 -32.56
N LEU A 4 -40.21 32.11 -32.81
CA LEU A 4 -39.65 31.12 -31.90
C LEU A 4 -38.12 31.12 -32.07
N VAL A 5 -37.41 31.42 -31.00
CA VAL A 5 -35.95 31.26 -30.91
C VAL A 5 -35.67 29.80 -30.61
N ALA A 6 -35.02 29.10 -31.54
CA ALA A 6 -34.50 27.76 -31.32
C ALA A 6 -33.18 27.86 -30.54
N VAL A 7 -33.18 27.33 -29.31
CA VAL A 7 -31.98 27.17 -28.49
C VAL A 7 -31.23 25.95 -29.00
N LEU A 8 -30.06 26.17 -29.64
CA LEU A 8 -29.10 25.10 -29.91
C LEU A 8 -28.45 24.68 -28.58
N MET A 9 -28.81 23.51 -28.07
CA MET A 9 -28.00 22.84 -27.04
C MET A 9 -26.78 22.21 -27.72
N LEU A 10 -25.60 22.81 -27.54
CA LEU A 10 -24.34 22.11 -27.78
C LEU A 10 -24.16 21.09 -26.64
N ALA A 11 -24.44 19.82 -26.93
CA ALA A 11 -23.99 18.72 -26.08
C ALA A 11 -22.46 18.64 -26.21
N ALA A 12 -21.75 19.05 -25.16
CA ALA A 12 -20.32 18.78 -25.04
C ALA A 12 -20.14 17.27 -24.80
N THR A 13 -19.87 16.52 -25.86
CA THR A 13 -19.41 15.14 -25.76
C THR A 13 -17.98 15.15 -25.23
N PHE A 14 -17.81 14.85 -23.94
CA PHE A 14 -16.49 14.47 -23.43
C PHE A 14 -16.06 13.19 -24.17
N PRO A 15 -14.81 13.11 -24.67
CA PRO A 15 -14.32 11.88 -25.26
C PRO A 15 -14.34 10.79 -24.18
N ALA A 16 -15.03 9.69 -24.44
CA ALA A 16 -14.81 8.48 -23.68
C ALA A 16 -13.32 8.13 -23.83
N GLN A 17 -12.58 8.11 -22.72
CA GLN A 17 -11.24 7.55 -22.71
C GLN A 17 -11.37 6.12 -23.24
N ALA A 18 -10.78 5.84 -24.41
CA ALA A 18 -10.75 4.50 -24.95
C ALA A 18 -9.95 3.62 -23.98
N ALA A 19 -10.48 2.44 -23.65
CA ALA A 19 -9.74 1.44 -22.89
C ALA A 19 -8.40 1.15 -23.59
N VAL A 20 -7.35 0.91 -22.81
CA VAL A 20 -6.04 0.54 -23.35
C VAL A 20 -6.18 -0.80 -24.08
N GLU A 21 -5.92 -0.81 -25.40
CA GLU A 21 -5.93 -2.03 -26.20
C GLU A 21 -4.57 -2.72 -26.06
N HIS A 22 -4.51 -3.84 -25.35
CA HIS A 22 -3.27 -4.61 -25.19
C HIS A 22 -2.94 -5.34 -26.51
N ALA A 23 -1.66 -5.36 -26.87
CA ALA A 23 -1.20 -6.11 -28.03
C ALA A 23 -1.52 -7.62 -27.87
N PRO A 24 -1.94 -8.31 -28.95
CA PRO A 24 -2.22 -9.73 -28.88
C PRO A 24 -0.92 -10.50 -28.54
N PRO A 25 -1.02 -11.63 -27.81
CA PRO A 25 0.13 -12.44 -27.47
C PRO A 25 0.78 -13.00 -28.74
N THR A 26 2.10 -13.13 -28.73
CA THR A 26 2.87 -13.68 -29.86
C THR A 26 2.86 -15.21 -29.91
N ALA A 27 2.37 -15.86 -28.86
CA ALA A 27 2.29 -17.31 -28.72
C ALA A 27 0.94 -17.73 -28.12
N ASP A 28 0.47 -18.91 -28.52
CA ASP A 28 -0.75 -19.55 -28.01
C ASP A 28 -0.33 -20.80 -27.23
N HIS A 29 -0.38 -20.71 -25.90
CA HIS A 29 0.14 -21.74 -25.02
C HIS A 29 -0.62 -23.07 -25.11
N SER A 30 -1.89 -23.04 -25.54
CA SER A 30 -2.69 -24.24 -25.75
C SER A 30 -2.13 -25.17 -26.85
N LYS A 31 -1.29 -24.64 -27.74
CA LYS A 31 -0.68 -25.40 -28.85
C LYS A 31 0.65 -26.06 -28.50
N PHE A 32 1.21 -25.80 -27.33
CA PHE A 32 2.49 -26.38 -26.93
C PHE A 32 2.29 -27.75 -26.30
N ARG A 33 2.78 -28.80 -26.97
CA ARG A 33 2.76 -30.17 -26.47
C ARG A 33 3.44 -30.33 -25.10
N SER A 34 4.45 -29.50 -24.80
CA SER A 34 5.12 -29.47 -23.51
C SER A 34 4.22 -29.03 -22.35
N LEU A 35 3.05 -28.44 -22.63
CA LEU A 35 2.09 -27.95 -21.65
C LEU A 35 0.84 -28.85 -21.52
N GLU A 36 0.76 -29.95 -22.28
CA GLU A 36 -0.34 -30.93 -22.17
C GLU A 36 -0.31 -31.71 -20.85
N GLY A 37 0.82 -31.69 -20.13
CA GLY A 37 1.01 -32.45 -18.91
C GLY A 37 1.15 -33.97 -19.14
N PRO A 38 0.89 -34.81 -18.12
CA PRO A 38 0.50 -34.42 -16.77
C PRO A 38 1.63 -33.68 -16.03
N PHE A 39 1.25 -32.85 -15.06
CA PHE A 39 2.16 -32.20 -14.11
C PHE A 39 1.82 -32.72 -12.71
N GLU A 40 2.81 -33.23 -11.98
CA GLU A 40 2.63 -33.67 -10.60
C GLU A 40 2.72 -32.50 -9.64
N THR A 41 3.56 -31.51 -9.96
CA THR A 41 3.78 -30.30 -9.18
C THR A 41 3.72 -29.04 -10.03
N ALA A 42 3.52 -27.89 -9.40
CA ALA A 42 3.60 -26.60 -10.10
C ALA A 42 5.03 -26.28 -10.55
N SER A 43 6.05 -26.84 -9.89
CA SER A 43 7.44 -26.73 -10.33
C SER A 43 7.68 -27.45 -11.67
N ASP A 44 6.97 -28.55 -11.94
CA ASP A 44 7.05 -29.26 -13.24
C ASP A 44 6.53 -28.37 -14.39
N VAL A 45 5.52 -27.53 -14.10
CA VAL A 45 5.01 -26.54 -15.06
C VAL A 45 6.10 -25.51 -15.33
N THR A 46 6.74 -24.96 -14.29
CA THR A 46 7.84 -24.01 -14.48
C THR A 46 9.00 -24.64 -15.26
N GLU A 47 9.35 -25.91 -15.01
CA GLU A 47 10.36 -26.63 -15.80
C GLU A 47 9.98 -26.71 -17.29
N ALA A 48 8.70 -26.85 -17.62
CA ALA A 48 8.23 -26.77 -18.99
C ALA A 48 8.32 -25.34 -19.56
N CYS A 49 7.95 -24.33 -18.78
CA CYS A 49 7.97 -22.92 -19.18
C CYS A 49 9.39 -22.42 -19.52
N VAL A 50 10.38 -22.72 -18.69
CA VAL A 50 11.76 -22.21 -18.85
C VAL A 50 12.51 -22.81 -20.04
N LYS A 51 11.97 -23.86 -20.68
CA LYS A 51 12.49 -24.38 -21.97
C LYS A 51 12.34 -23.37 -23.11
N CYS A 52 11.34 -22.50 -23.03
CA CYS A 52 11.10 -21.42 -23.98
C CYS A 52 11.39 -20.04 -23.38
N HIS A 53 11.06 -19.83 -22.11
CA HIS A 53 11.28 -18.58 -21.36
C HIS A 53 12.60 -18.63 -20.58
N THR A 54 13.70 -18.87 -21.30
CA THR A 54 15.01 -19.20 -20.76
C THR A 54 15.60 -18.15 -19.81
N GLU A 55 15.28 -16.88 -20.00
CA GLU A 55 15.77 -15.77 -19.15
C GLU A 55 14.80 -15.42 -18.01
N ALA A 56 13.54 -15.86 -18.05
CA ALA A 56 12.48 -15.35 -17.19
C ALA A 56 12.72 -15.69 -15.71
N ALA A 57 13.16 -16.92 -15.41
CA ALA A 57 13.48 -17.31 -14.05
C ALA A 57 14.62 -16.46 -13.47
N GLY A 58 15.72 -16.29 -14.21
CA GLY A 58 16.83 -15.43 -13.80
C GLY A 58 16.42 -13.97 -13.57
N GLN A 59 15.57 -13.45 -14.45
CA GLN A 59 15.00 -12.10 -14.32
C GLN A 59 14.18 -11.94 -13.05
N ILE A 60 13.21 -12.84 -12.78
CA ILE A 60 12.42 -12.83 -11.54
C ILE A 60 13.32 -12.93 -10.32
N LYS A 61 14.31 -13.84 -10.36
CA LYS A 61 15.24 -14.06 -9.24
C LYS A 61 16.06 -12.83 -8.86
N ALA A 62 16.27 -11.90 -9.80
CA ALA A 62 16.94 -10.63 -9.55
C ALA A 62 16.04 -9.55 -8.91
N THR A 63 14.73 -9.79 -8.78
CA THR A 63 13.77 -8.78 -8.29
C THR A 63 13.50 -8.88 -6.79
N THR A 64 12.84 -7.84 -6.26
CA THR A 64 12.32 -7.83 -4.88
C THR A 64 11.18 -8.83 -4.66
N HIS A 65 10.43 -9.21 -5.70
CA HIS A 65 9.35 -10.22 -5.60
C HIS A 65 9.90 -11.61 -5.27
N TRP A 66 11.12 -11.90 -5.73
CA TRP A 66 11.84 -13.13 -5.40
C TRP A 66 12.68 -13.01 -4.15
N THR A 67 13.61 -12.04 -4.11
CA THR A 67 14.58 -11.95 -3.01
C THR A 67 13.94 -11.54 -1.69
N TRP A 68 12.79 -10.85 -1.77
CA TRP A 68 12.19 -10.10 -0.66
C TRP A 68 13.17 -9.15 0.03
N LEU A 69 14.21 -8.71 -0.68
CA LEU A 69 15.24 -7.79 -0.21
C LEU A 69 15.19 -6.49 -0.99
N TYR A 70 15.49 -5.38 -0.32
CA TYR A 70 15.60 -4.05 -0.89
C TYR A 70 16.76 -3.32 -0.21
N LYS A 71 17.80 -2.99 -0.97
CA LYS A 71 18.90 -2.17 -0.46
C LYS A 71 18.53 -0.70 -0.61
N HIS A 72 18.24 -0.03 0.50
CA HIS A 72 17.87 1.37 0.50
C HIS A 72 19.12 2.23 0.27
N ALA A 73 19.17 2.97 -0.84
CA ALA A 73 20.34 3.75 -1.21
C ALA A 73 20.59 4.93 -0.26
N GLU A 74 19.52 5.64 0.14
CA GLU A 74 19.62 6.85 0.95
C GLU A 74 19.90 6.56 2.44
N THR A 75 19.15 5.64 3.06
CA THR A 75 19.35 5.26 4.48
C THR A 75 20.45 4.21 4.68
N GLY A 76 20.87 3.52 3.61
CA GLY A 76 21.82 2.40 3.68
C GLY A 76 21.24 1.10 4.23
N GLN A 77 19.95 1.09 4.62
CA GLN A 77 19.31 -0.07 5.25
C GLN A 77 19.11 -1.24 4.27
N ALA A 78 19.32 -2.46 4.77
CA ALA A 78 18.84 -3.67 4.13
C ALA A 78 17.41 -3.92 4.58
N LEU A 79 16.46 -3.52 3.73
CA LEU A 79 15.03 -3.69 3.95
C LEU A 79 14.53 -4.89 3.16
N GLY A 80 13.26 -5.21 3.33
CA GLY A 80 12.69 -6.40 2.71
C GLY A 80 11.66 -7.09 3.58
N LYS A 81 10.75 -7.88 2.99
CA LYS A 81 9.76 -8.64 3.78
C LYS A 81 10.43 -9.72 4.64
N ASN A 82 11.64 -10.16 4.27
CA ASN A 82 12.47 -11.05 5.08
C ASN A 82 13.35 -10.31 6.13
N GLN A 83 13.45 -8.98 6.08
CA GLN A 83 14.28 -8.19 7.01
C GLN A 83 13.44 -7.43 8.04
N VAL A 84 12.32 -6.83 7.62
CA VAL A 84 11.59 -5.85 8.44
C VAL A 84 10.49 -6.49 9.27
N ILE A 85 10.33 -5.99 10.49
CA ILE A 85 9.16 -6.22 11.32
C ILE A 85 8.02 -5.27 10.91
N ASN A 86 6.77 -5.69 11.10
CA ASN A 86 5.59 -4.84 10.86
C ASN A 86 4.60 -4.91 12.03
N SER A 87 3.70 -3.93 12.13
CA SER A 87 2.61 -3.89 13.13
C SER A 87 1.43 -4.82 12.81
N PHE A 88 1.64 -5.89 12.03
CA PHE A 88 0.64 -6.92 11.73
C PHE A 88 1.10 -8.27 12.30
N CYS A 89 1.61 -9.17 11.44
CA CYS A 89 2.07 -10.50 11.84
C CYS A 89 3.52 -10.51 12.37
N GLY A 90 4.15 -9.35 12.59
CA GLY A 90 5.56 -9.27 12.96
C GLY A 90 6.48 -9.56 11.78
N MET A 91 7.33 -10.57 11.92
CA MET A 91 8.35 -10.96 10.92
C MET A 91 8.02 -12.28 10.22
N ALA A 92 8.53 -12.43 8.99
CA ALA A 92 8.34 -13.65 8.20
C ALA A 92 9.24 -14.81 8.64
N ILE A 93 10.46 -14.51 9.13
CA ILE A 93 11.37 -15.53 9.67
C ILE A 93 10.66 -16.28 10.82
N THR A 94 10.89 -17.60 10.90
CA THR A 94 10.20 -18.53 11.80
C THR A 94 8.72 -18.82 11.48
N ASN A 95 8.12 -18.12 10.52
CA ASN A 95 6.71 -18.27 10.11
C ASN A 95 6.58 -18.53 8.60
N GLU A 96 7.66 -18.97 7.96
CA GLU A 96 7.86 -18.97 6.52
C GLU A 96 6.70 -19.63 5.77
N PRO A 97 6.25 -20.86 6.11
CA PRO A 97 5.26 -21.55 5.28
C PRO A 97 3.91 -20.83 5.19
N ARG A 98 3.59 -19.99 6.18
CA ARG A 98 2.42 -19.11 6.15
C ARG A 98 2.68 -17.88 5.31
N CYS A 99 3.85 -17.25 5.48
CA CYS A 99 4.18 -15.98 4.85
C CYS A 99 4.50 -16.11 3.35
N THR A 100 5.18 -17.18 2.95
CA THR A 100 5.63 -17.46 1.56
C THR A 100 4.54 -18.02 0.67
N SER A 101 3.32 -18.25 1.21
CA SER A 101 2.12 -18.35 0.39
C SER A 101 1.91 -17.13 -0.53
N CYS A 102 2.50 -15.98 -0.18
CA CYS A 102 2.54 -14.76 -1.01
C CYS A 102 3.91 -14.48 -1.66
N HIS A 103 4.82 -15.45 -1.71
CA HIS A 103 6.11 -15.35 -2.40
C HIS A 103 5.95 -15.79 -3.86
N ALA A 104 6.71 -15.20 -4.79
CA ALA A 104 6.67 -15.54 -6.21
C ALA A 104 7.43 -16.86 -6.55
N GLY A 105 7.41 -17.81 -5.63
CA GLY A 105 8.12 -19.07 -5.73
C GLY A 105 7.52 -20.18 -4.88
N TYR A 106 8.11 -21.36 -5.01
CA TYR A 106 7.73 -22.59 -4.33
C TYR A 106 8.79 -23.00 -3.30
N GLY A 107 8.36 -23.55 -2.17
CA GLY A 107 9.25 -24.23 -1.22
C GLY A 107 10.20 -23.36 -0.39
N TRP A 108 9.97 -22.04 -0.28
CA TRP A 108 10.80 -21.22 0.63
C TRP A 108 10.32 -21.39 2.08
N ASN A 109 10.97 -22.34 2.77
CA ASN A 109 10.61 -22.80 4.11
C ASN A 109 11.57 -22.34 5.23
N ASP A 110 12.73 -21.78 4.88
CA ASP A 110 13.74 -21.32 5.84
C ASP A 110 14.37 -20.02 5.33
N MET A 111 14.06 -18.90 5.97
CA MET A 111 14.57 -17.58 5.58
C MET A 111 15.99 -17.29 6.06
N ARG A 112 16.64 -18.22 6.75
CA ARG A 112 18.09 -18.15 7.00
C ARG A 112 18.91 -18.45 5.76
N GLN A 113 18.27 -19.05 4.76
CA GLN A 113 18.84 -19.28 3.44
C GLN A 113 18.12 -18.41 2.40
N PRO A 114 18.79 -18.07 1.28
CA PRO A 114 18.11 -17.46 0.15
C PRO A 114 16.96 -18.37 -0.35
N PRO A 115 15.99 -17.79 -1.09
CA PRO A 115 14.95 -18.60 -1.74
C PRO A 115 15.56 -19.71 -2.63
N PRO A 116 14.83 -20.82 -2.89
CA PRO A 116 15.39 -21.97 -3.60
C PRO A 116 16.02 -21.65 -4.96
N GLU A 117 17.28 -22.00 -5.16
CA GLU A 117 18.06 -21.57 -6.35
C GLU A 117 17.56 -22.10 -7.70
N ALA A 118 16.86 -23.23 -7.70
CA ALA A 118 16.38 -23.90 -8.91
C ALA A 118 15.43 -23.00 -9.71
N ASP A 119 15.62 -22.91 -11.03
CA ASP A 119 14.73 -22.11 -11.90
C ASP A 119 13.28 -22.61 -11.85
N SER A 120 13.07 -23.92 -11.67
CA SER A 120 11.76 -24.53 -11.50
C SER A 120 11.03 -24.10 -10.21
N ALA A 121 11.72 -23.49 -9.25
CA ALA A 121 11.11 -22.97 -8.03
C ALA A 121 10.45 -21.60 -8.22
N VAL A 122 10.61 -20.94 -9.38
CA VAL A 122 9.88 -19.73 -9.72
C VAL A 122 8.42 -20.05 -10.00
N ASP A 123 7.50 -19.31 -9.38
CA ASP A 123 6.07 -19.45 -9.62
C ASP A 123 5.65 -18.56 -10.80
N CYS A 124 5.64 -19.14 -12.01
CA CYS A 124 5.17 -18.40 -13.19
C CYS A 124 3.64 -18.19 -13.18
N LEU A 125 2.90 -19.09 -12.54
CA LEU A 125 1.44 -19.15 -12.65
C LEU A 125 0.75 -18.09 -11.79
N VAL A 126 1.30 -17.73 -10.63
CA VAL A 126 0.71 -16.72 -9.75
C VAL A 126 0.50 -15.37 -10.44
N CYS A 127 1.38 -15.02 -11.37
CA CYS A 127 1.29 -13.78 -12.14
C CYS A 127 0.57 -13.95 -13.48
N HIS A 128 0.61 -15.13 -14.09
CA HIS A 128 0.20 -15.33 -15.48
C HIS A 128 -1.05 -16.20 -15.69
N ASP A 129 -1.62 -16.80 -14.64
CA ASP A 129 -2.89 -17.52 -14.77
C ASP A 129 -4.01 -16.58 -15.23
N THR A 130 -4.73 -16.94 -16.29
CA THR A 130 -5.94 -16.23 -16.73
C THR A 130 -7.22 -17.05 -16.59
N THR A 131 -7.16 -18.26 -16.04
CA THR A 131 -8.37 -19.07 -15.77
C THR A 131 -9.03 -18.65 -14.46
N GLY A 132 -8.23 -18.14 -13.51
CA GLY A 132 -8.70 -17.80 -12.17
C GLY A 132 -8.73 -19.00 -11.21
N ASP A 133 -8.24 -20.16 -11.64
CA ASP A 133 -8.24 -21.39 -10.86
C ASP A 133 -6.91 -21.62 -10.13
N TYR A 134 -5.85 -20.88 -10.46
CA TYR A 134 -4.57 -21.02 -9.78
C TYR A 134 -4.60 -20.37 -8.40
N TRP A 135 -4.24 -21.16 -7.38
CA TRP A 135 -4.19 -20.67 -6.01
C TRP A 135 -3.13 -21.39 -5.18
N LYS A 136 -2.24 -20.61 -4.55
CA LYS A 136 -1.23 -21.11 -3.62
C LYS A 136 -1.89 -21.45 -2.29
N PHE A 137 -1.60 -22.64 -1.75
CA PHE A 137 -2.22 -23.05 -0.51
C PHE A 137 -1.63 -22.25 0.67
N PRO A 138 -2.43 -21.77 1.63
CA PRO A 138 -1.97 -20.74 2.57
C PRO A 138 -0.96 -21.19 3.63
N THR A 139 -0.57 -22.47 3.64
CA THR A 139 0.33 -23.08 4.63
C THR A 139 1.36 -24.02 3.99
N LEU A 140 1.50 -24.03 2.67
CA LEU A 140 2.41 -24.92 1.94
C LEU A 140 3.59 -24.16 1.32
N ALA A 141 4.05 -23.08 1.96
CA ALA A 141 5.27 -22.36 1.59
C ALA A 141 5.37 -21.96 0.11
N GLY A 142 4.24 -21.59 -0.45
CA GLY A 142 4.13 -21.16 -1.84
C GLY A 142 3.53 -22.21 -2.77
N ASP A 143 3.52 -23.49 -2.41
CA ASP A 143 2.91 -24.51 -3.25
C ASP A 143 1.38 -24.41 -3.26
N PRO A 144 0.71 -24.70 -4.39
CA PRO A 144 -0.71 -25.08 -4.37
C PRO A 144 -0.89 -26.40 -3.62
N THR A 145 -2.14 -26.82 -3.40
CA THR A 145 -2.37 -28.17 -2.89
C THR A 145 -2.30 -29.20 -4.02
N TYR A 146 -1.58 -30.30 -3.82
CA TYR A 146 -1.51 -31.43 -4.78
C TYR A 146 -2.44 -32.59 -4.43
N ILE A 147 -3.12 -32.50 -3.29
CA ILE A 147 -4.16 -33.43 -2.85
C ILE A 147 -5.39 -32.65 -2.38
N PRO A 148 -6.58 -33.26 -2.32
CA PRO A 148 -7.73 -32.63 -1.69
C PRO A 148 -7.42 -32.31 -0.22
N ARG A 149 -7.65 -31.07 0.20
CA ARG A 149 -7.40 -30.60 1.58
C ARG A 149 -8.56 -29.79 2.10
N GLU A 150 -8.91 -29.96 3.36
CA GLU A 150 -9.89 -29.12 4.02
C GLU A 150 -9.30 -27.74 4.36
N TRP A 151 -9.97 -26.65 3.97
CA TRP A 151 -9.56 -25.30 4.31
C TRP A 151 -10.74 -24.30 4.37
N PRO A 152 -10.88 -23.52 5.46
CA PRO A 152 -10.12 -23.59 6.71
C PRO A 152 -10.31 -24.92 7.45
N LYS A 153 -9.39 -25.28 8.35
CA LYS A 153 -9.50 -26.50 9.16
C LYS A 153 -10.80 -26.51 9.97
N GLY A 154 -11.58 -27.58 9.88
CA GLY A 154 -12.86 -27.73 10.58
C GLY A 154 -14.06 -27.06 9.88
N SER A 155 -13.88 -26.48 8.70
CA SER A 155 -14.96 -25.87 7.91
C SER A 155 -15.80 -26.85 7.10
N GLY A 156 -15.31 -28.08 6.90
CA GLY A 156 -15.86 -29.05 5.95
C GLY A 156 -15.64 -28.72 4.47
N LYS A 157 -15.03 -27.57 4.14
CA LYS A 157 -14.78 -27.14 2.76
C LYS A 157 -13.50 -27.79 2.24
N ILE A 158 -13.62 -28.65 1.23
CA ILE A 158 -12.47 -29.27 0.56
C ILE A 158 -12.02 -28.41 -0.62
N VAL A 159 -10.77 -27.98 -0.59
CA VAL A 159 -10.03 -27.40 -1.71
C VAL A 159 -9.41 -28.54 -2.52
N GLN A 160 -9.69 -28.55 -3.82
CA GLN A 160 -9.11 -29.50 -4.77
C GLN A 160 -7.78 -28.98 -5.31
N PRO A 161 -6.88 -29.87 -5.78
CA PRO A 161 -5.72 -29.46 -6.55
C PRO A 161 -6.12 -28.67 -7.81
N PRO A 162 -5.35 -27.64 -8.19
CA PRO A 162 -5.60 -26.92 -9.43
C PRO A 162 -5.31 -27.82 -10.64
N ASP A 163 -6.04 -27.59 -11.74
CA ASP A 163 -5.76 -28.24 -13.03
C ASP A 163 -4.55 -27.56 -13.68
N LEU A 164 -3.35 -28.03 -13.32
CA LEU A 164 -2.08 -27.45 -13.77
C LEU A 164 -1.93 -27.44 -15.29
N PRO A 165 -2.26 -28.51 -16.05
CA PRO A 165 -2.26 -28.46 -17.52
C PRO A 165 -3.19 -27.38 -18.08
N ASN A 166 -4.44 -27.30 -17.59
CA ASN A 166 -5.38 -26.28 -18.06
C ASN A 166 -4.86 -24.86 -17.79
N ILE A 167 -4.35 -24.60 -16.58
CA ILE A 167 -3.78 -23.30 -16.23
C ILE A 167 -2.57 -22.97 -17.11
N ALA A 168 -1.63 -23.91 -17.27
CA ALA A 168 -0.43 -23.73 -18.08
C ALA A 168 -0.74 -23.40 -19.55
N GLN A 169 -1.76 -24.05 -20.12
CA GLN A 169 -2.20 -23.81 -21.50
C GLN A 169 -2.93 -22.48 -21.70
N ASN A 170 -3.44 -21.87 -20.61
CA ASN A 170 -4.19 -20.62 -20.63
C ASN A 170 -3.43 -19.48 -19.92
N VAL A 171 -2.10 -19.55 -19.81
CA VAL A 171 -1.33 -18.42 -19.28
C VAL A 171 -1.33 -17.22 -20.24
N GLY A 172 -1.32 -16.02 -19.66
CA GLY A 172 -1.42 -14.77 -20.41
C GLY A 172 -0.88 -13.56 -19.65
N ALA A 173 -1.27 -12.36 -20.08
CA ALA A 173 -0.92 -11.13 -19.39
C ALA A 173 -1.58 -11.06 -18.01
N SER A 174 -0.86 -10.51 -17.01
CA SER A 174 -1.36 -10.39 -15.64
C SER A 174 -2.58 -9.48 -15.54
N GLY A 175 -3.63 -9.96 -14.89
CA GLY A 175 -4.78 -9.16 -14.47
C GLY A 175 -4.65 -8.67 -13.02
N ARG A 176 -5.64 -7.89 -12.58
CA ARG A 176 -5.71 -7.36 -11.20
C ARG A 176 -5.81 -8.47 -10.15
N ALA A 177 -6.50 -9.57 -10.47
CA ALA A 177 -6.63 -10.73 -9.57
C ALA A 177 -5.29 -11.44 -9.32
N ASN A 178 -4.39 -11.49 -10.32
CA ASN A 178 -3.07 -12.10 -10.17
C ASN A 178 -2.24 -11.36 -9.12
N CYS A 179 -2.10 -10.03 -9.26
CA CYS A 179 -1.42 -9.19 -8.27
C CYS A 179 -2.16 -9.22 -6.92
N GLY A 180 -3.50 -9.16 -6.98
CA GLY A 180 -4.40 -9.17 -5.84
C GLY A 180 -4.31 -10.42 -4.96
N SER A 181 -3.97 -11.59 -5.53
CA SER A 181 -3.79 -12.85 -4.80
C SER A 181 -2.86 -12.73 -3.59
N CYS A 182 -1.89 -11.80 -3.67
CA CYS A 182 -0.98 -11.45 -2.58
C CYS A 182 -1.26 -10.05 -2.00
N HIS A 183 -1.51 -9.05 -2.86
CA HIS A 183 -1.56 -7.64 -2.45
C HIS A 183 -2.86 -7.24 -1.74
N PHE A 184 -3.98 -7.93 -2.02
CA PHE A 184 -5.28 -7.69 -1.36
C PHE A 184 -5.37 -8.38 0.00
N TYR A 185 -4.69 -9.52 0.19
CA TYR A 185 -4.86 -10.39 1.36
C TYR A 185 -3.72 -10.31 2.40
N GLY A 186 -2.89 -9.28 2.33
CA GLY A 186 -1.79 -9.05 3.28
C GLY A 186 -2.29 -8.80 4.71
N GLY A 187 -1.51 -9.18 5.72
CA GLY A 187 -1.86 -8.92 7.14
C GLY A 187 -2.92 -9.87 7.71
N GLY A 188 -3.25 -10.95 6.99
CA GLY A 188 -4.08 -12.05 7.48
C GLY A 188 -5.52 -12.07 6.96
N GLY A 189 -5.88 -11.22 6.00
CA GLY A 189 -7.20 -11.17 5.38
C GLY A 189 -7.28 -10.10 4.29
N ASP A 190 -8.42 -10.05 3.61
CA ASP A 190 -8.72 -9.07 2.55
C ASP A 190 -8.78 -7.63 3.09
N GLY A 191 -8.16 -6.68 2.38
CA GLY A 191 -8.14 -5.27 2.72
C GLY A 191 -7.42 -4.91 4.04
N ILE A 192 -6.88 -5.90 4.77
CA ILE A 192 -6.38 -5.70 6.14
C ILE A 192 -5.16 -4.79 6.20
N LYS A 193 -4.22 -4.93 5.27
CA LYS A 193 -2.90 -4.30 5.37
C LYS A 193 -2.84 -2.90 4.77
N HIS A 194 -2.98 -2.77 3.45
CA HIS A 194 -2.86 -1.48 2.76
C HIS A 194 -4.09 -0.60 2.99
N GLY A 195 -5.29 -1.19 2.93
CA GLY A 195 -6.56 -0.49 3.10
C GLY A 195 -7.06 0.23 1.84
N ASP A 196 -6.19 0.56 0.89
CA ASP A 196 -6.55 1.01 -0.47
C ASP A 196 -6.37 -0.09 -1.53
N LEU A 197 -6.04 -1.32 -1.12
CA LEU A 197 -5.95 -2.50 -1.97
C LEU A 197 -6.71 -3.67 -1.33
N ASP A 198 -7.81 -4.07 -1.97
CA ASP A 198 -8.68 -5.17 -1.54
C ASP A 198 -9.40 -5.82 -2.76
N SER A 199 -10.10 -6.92 -2.54
CA SER A 199 -10.73 -7.71 -3.60
C SER A 199 -11.78 -6.97 -4.45
N SER A 200 -12.36 -5.88 -3.95
CA SER A 200 -13.28 -5.03 -4.74
C SER A 200 -12.60 -4.40 -5.97
N LEU A 201 -11.27 -4.32 -5.98
CA LEU A 201 -10.48 -3.79 -7.09
C LEU A 201 -10.26 -4.79 -8.23
N VAL A 202 -10.74 -6.03 -8.14
CA VAL A 202 -10.72 -6.94 -9.30
C VAL A 202 -11.57 -6.38 -10.44
N THR A 203 -12.76 -5.88 -10.13
CA THR A 203 -13.69 -5.26 -11.09
C THR A 203 -14.40 -4.08 -10.42
N PRO A 204 -13.71 -2.96 -10.17
CA PRO A 204 -14.26 -1.90 -9.35
C PRO A 204 -15.24 -1.02 -10.13
N ASP A 205 -16.24 -0.49 -9.44
CA ASP A 205 -17.05 0.61 -9.94
C ASP A 205 -16.18 1.86 -10.14
N ARG A 206 -16.57 2.74 -11.07
CA ARG A 206 -15.85 3.98 -11.36
C ARG A 206 -15.77 4.93 -10.17
N SER A 207 -16.70 4.83 -9.22
CA SER A 207 -16.71 5.58 -7.95
C SER A 207 -15.61 5.13 -6.97
N LEU A 208 -15.17 3.87 -7.07
CA LEU A 208 -14.12 3.32 -6.24
C LEU A 208 -12.74 3.67 -6.81
N ASP A 209 -12.49 3.35 -8.07
CA ASP A 209 -11.23 3.71 -8.75
C ASP A 209 -11.44 3.99 -10.24
N VAL A 210 -11.17 5.22 -10.67
CA VAL A 210 -11.35 5.64 -12.07
C VAL A 210 -10.33 5.04 -13.04
N HIS A 211 -9.17 4.60 -12.55
CA HIS A 211 -8.11 4.03 -13.38
C HIS A 211 -8.38 2.54 -13.61
N MET A 212 -8.75 1.80 -12.56
CA MET A 212 -8.97 0.36 -12.62
C MET A 212 -10.38 -0.05 -13.05
N SER A 213 -11.37 0.85 -12.96
CA SER A 213 -12.74 0.50 -13.33
C SER A 213 -12.88 0.18 -14.83
N PRO A 214 -13.65 -0.87 -15.20
CA PRO A 214 -13.98 -1.15 -16.59
C PRO A 214 -14.72 0.00 -17.30
N GLU A 215 -15.42 0.86 -16.56
CA GLU A 215 -16.08 2.06 -17.08
C GLU A 215 -15.16 3.29 -17.13
N GLY A 216 -13.92 3.13 -16.66
CA GLY A 216 -12.86 4.14 -16.63
C GLY A 216 -11.67 3.73 -17.49
N GLY A 217 -10.46 3.78 -16.92
CA GLY A 217 -9.23 3.38 -17.62
C GLY A 217 -9.12 1.87 -17.89
N ASN A 218 -9.86 1.04 -17.13
CA ASN A 218 -9.76 -0.41 -17.08
C ASN A 218 -8.31 -0.94 -16.91
N PHE A 219 -7.46 -0.19 -16.22
CA PHE A 219 -6.06 -0.53 -16.03
C PHE A 219 -5.91 -1.82 -15.22
N THR A 220 -5.00 -2.67 -15.67
CA THR A 220 -4.33 -3.67 -14.85
C THR A 220 -3.27 -3.01 -13.97
N CYS A 221 -2.73 -3.74 -12.99
CA CYS A 221 -1.68 -3.19 -12.14
C CYS A 221 -0.43 -2.80 -12.95
N SER A 222 -0.08 -3.60 -13.96
CA SER A 222 1.11 -3.41 -14.79
C SER A 222 1.06 -2.23 -15.76
N ASP A 223 -0.13 -1.63 -15.98
CA ASP A 223 -0.25 -0.42 -16.81
C ASP A 223 0.41 0.79 -16.13
N CYS A 224 0.33 0.84 -14.79
CA CYS A 224 0.97 1.85 -13.95
C CYS A 224 2.31 1.33 -13.40
N HIS A 225 2.30 0.12 -12.83
CA HIS A 225 3.50 -0.60 -12.37
C HIS A 225 4.21 -1.28 -13.54
N THR A 226 4.68 -0.46 -14.48
CA THR A 226 5.38 -0.90 -15.68
C THR A 226 6.51 -1.87 -15.35
N THR A 227 6.67 -2.87 -16.21
CA THR A 227 7.63 -3.94 -16.02
C THR A 227 8.68 -3.96 -17.13
N TRP A 228 9.93 -4.18 -16.76
CA TRP A 228 11.02 -4.44 -17.70
C TRP A 228 11.91 -5.56 -17.17
N GLY A 229 12.09 -6.63 -17.94
CA GLY A 229 12.81 -7.83 -17.48
C GLY A 229 12.24 -8.37 -16.16
N HIS A 230 10.91 -8.45 -16.06
CA HIS A 230 10.15 -8.80 -14.85
C HIS A 230 10.34 -7.90 -13.62
N SER A 231 11.18 -6.86 -13.70
CA SER A 231 11.30 -5.85 -12.66
C SER A 231 10.08 -4.94 -12.69
N VAL A 232 9.27 -5.00 -11.63
CA VAL A 232 8.04 -4.20 -11.47
C VAL A 232 8.40 -2.86 -10.83
N SER A 233 7.97 -1.76 -11.45
CA SER A 233 8.24 -0.42 -10.93
C SER A 233 7.37 -0.04 -9.72
N GLY A 234 7.84 0.94 -8.96
CA GLY A 234 7.23 1.37 -7.70
C GLY A 234 7.76 0.62 -6.48
N SER A 235 7.87 1.30 -5.35
CA SER A 235 8.33 0.72 -4.10
C SER A 235 7.70 1.42 -2.91
N ARG A 236 7.40 0.65 -1.86
CA ARG A 236 6.96 1.19 -0.56
C ARG A 236 8.13 1.58 0.35
N TYR A 237 9.35 1.17 0.00
CA TYR A 237 10.56 1.47 0.76
C TYR A 237 11.20 2.78 0.28
N GLN A 238 11.12 3.05 -1.02
CA GLN A 238 11.43 4.34 -1.62
C GLN A 238 10.30 4.71 -2.57
N VAL A 239 9.48 5.68 -2.17
CA VAL A 239 8.37 6.16 -2.99
C VAL A 239 8.87 7.33 -3.83
N ASN A 240 8.44 7.43 -5.09
CA ASN A 240 8.62 8.66 -5.86
C ASN A 240 7.61 9.71 -5.36
N ALA A 241 7.94 10.40 -4.26
CA ALA A 241 7.03 11.34 -3.59
C ALA A 241 6.73 12.60 -4.44
N LYS A 242 7.65 12.92 -5.35
CA LYS A 242 7.57 14.07 -6.24
C LYS A 242 8.25 13.74 -7.57
N ASP A 243 7.44 13.34 -8.52
CA ASP A 243 7.92 13.14 -9.88
C ASP A 243 8.11 14.49 -10.59
N THR A 244 9.36 14.77 -10.97
CA THR A 244 9.74 15.97 -11.71
C THR A 244 10.09 15.70 -13.17
N LEU A 245 10.13 14.42 -13.58
CA LEU A 245 10.32 14.05 -14.97
C LEU A 245 9.07 14.44 -15.76
N GLY A 246 7.88 14.17 -15.21
CA GLY A 246 6.61 14.50 -15.86
C GLY A 246 6.15 13.42 -16.82
N ILE A 247 5.40 13.79 -17.87
CA ILE A 247 4.71 12.79 -18.70
C ILE A 247 5.69 11.83 -19.36
N ASP A 248 5.47 10.55 -19.11
CA ASP A 248 6.26 9.44 -19.62
C ASP A 248 5.94 9.20 -21.11
N VAL A 249 6.93 9.40 -21.97
CA VAL A 249 6.83 9.18 -23.42
C VAL A 249 8.07 8.46 -23.94
N PRO A 250 7.99 7.74 -25.08
CA PRO A 250 9.16 7.11 -25.67
C PRO A 250 10.33 8.09 -25.85
N GLY A 251 11.48 7.77 -25.27
CA GLY A 251 12.67 8.64 -25.28
C GLY A 251 12.78 9.64 -24.13
N HIS A 252 11.78 9.70 -23.24
CA HIS A 252 11.75 10.52 -22.03
C HIS A 252 11.04 9.76 -20.92
N THR A 253 11.74 8.76 -20.37
CA THR A 253 11.18 7.75 -19.46
C THR A 253 12.22 7.34 -18.44
N ASP A 254 11.80 7.14 -17.19
CA ASP A 254 12.53 6.40 -16.15
C ASP A 254 12.12 4.92 -16.12
N LEU A 255 11.38 4.47 -17.15
CA LEU A 255 10.73 3.17 -17.28
C LEU A 255 9.66 2.90 -16.21
N SER A 256 9.22 3.93 -15.48
CA SER A 256 8.13 3.87 -14.52
C SER A 256 6.95 4.74 -14.94
N ARG A 257 5.73 4.22 -14.76
CA ARG A 257 4.49 5.01 -14.78
C ARG A 257 3.83 5.06 -13.42
N ALA A 258 4.57 4.70 -12.36
CA ALA A 258 4.05 4.58 -10.99
C ALA A 258 3.95 5.94 -10.27
N SER A 259 3.62 7.01 -11.00
CA SER A 259 3.39 8.37 -10.50
C SER A 259 2.19 8.98 -11.22
N CYS A 260 1.52 9.95 -10.61
CA CYS A 260 0.41 10.65 -11.27
C CYS A 260 0.92 11.49 -12.45
N GLU A 261 2.07 12.15 -12.26
CA GLU A 261 2.68 13.05 -13.23
C GLU A 261 3.13 12.34 -14.51
N SER A 262 3.46 11.05 -14.45
CA SER A 262 3.81 10.24 -15.63
C SER A 262 2.71 10.19 -16.69
N CYS A 263 1.44 10.39 -16.30
CA CYS A 263 0.30 10.45 -17.22
C CYS A 263 -0.35 11.84 -17.28
N HIS A 264 -0.34 12.59 -16.17
CA HIS A 264 -1.09 13.84 -16.04
C HIS A 264 -0.22 15.10 -16.08
N GLY A 265 1.10 14.96 -15.99
CA GLY A 265 2.06 16.06 -15.87
C GLY A 265 1.91 16.87 -14.58
N GLY A 266 2.72 17.93 -14.47
CA GLY A 266 2.74 18.83 -13.31
C GLY A 266 1.75 20.00 -13.36
N ALA A 267 0.72 19.99 -14.22
CA ALA A 267 -0.27 21.06 -14.25
C ALA A 267 -1.63 20.59 -14.83
N PRO A 268 -2.25 19.54 -14.29
CA PRO A 268 -3.41 18.91 -14.92
C PRO A 268 -4.69 19.76 -14.83
N HIS A 269 -4.74 20.78 -13.98
CA HIS A 269 -5.96 21.56 -13.74
C HIS A 269 -6.05 22.79 -14.64
N HIS A 270 -7.25 23.08 -15.14
CA HIS A 270 -7.53 24.37 -15.81
C HIS A 270 -7.38 25.57 -14.87
N LYS A 271 -7.70 25.40 -13.57
CA LYS A 271 -7.55 26.44 -12.56
C LYS A 271 -6.08 26.48 -12.11
N LYS A 272 -5.35 27.51 -12.52
CA LYS A 272 -3.93 27.70 -12.16
C LYS A 272 -3.66 27.54 -10.66
N LYS A 273 -4.54 28.07 -9.80
CA LYS A 273 -4.36 27.97 -8.35
C LYS A 273 -4.32 26.52 -7.84
N LEU A 274 -5.04 25.58 -8.47
CA LEU A 274 -4.94 24.16 -8.10
C LEU A 274 -3.59 23.57 -8.52
N ASN A 275 -3.04 23.98 -9.65
CA ASN A 275 -1.68 23.58 -10.05
C ASN A 275 -0.64 24.10 -9.05
N ASP A 276 -0.78 25.33 -8.53
CA ASP A 276 0.14 25.85 -7.50
C ASP A 276 0.14 25.00 -6.20
N HIS A 277 -0.91 24.19 -5.93
CA HIS A 277 -0.93 23.36 -4.72
C HIS A 277 0.02 22.17 -4.81
N ILE A 278 0.33 21.69 -6.02
CA ILE A 278 1.18 20.50 -6.18
C ILE A 278 2.62 20.75 -5.75
N ASP A 279 3.00 22.03 -5.57
CA ASP A 279 4.30 22.39 -5.00
C ASP A 279 4.46 21.79 -3.59
N LYS A 280 3.36 21.68 -2.84
CA LYS A 280 3.34 21.22 -1.45
C LYS A 280 2.41 20.04 -1.18
N LEU A 281 1.44 19.74 -2.04
CA LEU A 281 0.49 18.62 -1.87
C LEU A 281 0.72 17.55 -2.93
N ALA A 282 0.76 16.29 -2.50
CA ALA A 282 0.69 15.16 -3.42
C ALA A 282 -0.67 15.09 -4.11
N CYS A 283 -0.74 14.57 -5.34
CA CYS A 283 -2.00 14.38 -6.05
C CYS A 283 -2.96 13.51 -5.22
N GLN A 284 -2.44 12.44 -4.63
CA GLN A 284 -3.13 11.49 -3.76
C GLN A 284 -3.80 12.19 -2.57
N THR A 285 -3.19 13.24 -2.00
CA THR A 285 -3.77 13.97 -0.87
C THR A 285 -5.14 14.55 -1.20
N CYS A 286 -5.30 15.09 -2.40
CA CYS A 286 -6.57 15.64 -2.87
C CYS A 286 -7.48 14.58 -3.51
N HIS A 287 -6.89 13.61 -4.20
CA HIS A 287 -7.58 12.64 -5.05
C HIS A 287 -7.82 11.28 -4.39
N VAL A 288 -7.42 11.05 -3.14
CA VAL A 288 -7.84 9.89 -2.35
C VAL A 288 -8.39 10.38 -1.01
N PRO A 289 -9.65 10.84 -0.97
CA PRO A 289 -10.21 11.51 0.22
C PRO A 289 -10.47 10.55 1.39
N ALA A 290 -10.59 9.25 1.09
CA ALA A 290 -10.71 8.14 2.04
C ALA A 290 -10.29 6.82 1.37
N PHE A 291 -9.84 5.86 2.18
CA PHE A 291 -9.52 4.48 1.80
C PHE A 291 -10.48 3.48 2.48
N ALA A 292 -10.36 2.19 2.17
CA ALA A 292 -11.30 1.14 2.56
C ALA A 292 -12.74 1.50 2.15
N ARG A 293 -12.90 1.90 0.88
CA ARG A 293 -14.17 2.37 0.29
C ARG A 293 -14.90 1.30 -0.51
N GLY A 294 -14.27 0.13 -0.73
CA GLY A 294 -14.83 -0.97 -1.51
C GLY A 294 -15.85 -1.85 -0.77
N GLY A 295 -16.26 -1.47 0.45
CA GLY A 295 -17.05 -2.33 1.33
C GLY A 295 -16.22 -3.42 2.03
N VAL A 296 -14.89 -3.31 1.98
CA VAL A 296 -13.97 -4.19 2.70
C VAL A 296 -13.30 -3.38 3.83
N PRO A 297 -13.53 -3.73 5.11
CA PRO A 297 -12.93 -3.03 6.24
C PRO A 297 -11.43 -3.30 6.34
N THR A 298 -10.68 -2.30 6.79
CA THR A 298 -9.24 -2.43 7.01
C THR A 298 -8.90 -2.36 8.50
N LYS A 299 -7.92 -3.16 8.94
CA LYS A 299 -7.50 -3.13 10.34
C LYS A 299 -6.72 -1.86 10.63
N MET A 300 -7.15 -1.12 11.64
CA MET A 300 -6.53 0.13 12.10
C MET A 300 -5.84 -0.03 13.47
N TRP A 301 -6.14 -1.12 14.17
CA TRP A 301 -5.55 -1.47 15.46
C TRP A 301 -5.34 -2.98 15.58
N TRP A 302 -4.18 -3.39 16.10
CA TRP A 302 -3.89 -4.78 16.48
C TRP A 302 -3.14 -4.83 17.82
N ASP A 303 -3.77 -5.31 18.89
CA ASP A 303 -3.15 -5.50 20.20
C ASP A 303 -2.74 -6.95 20.42
N TRP A 304 -1.46 -7.27 20.29
CA TRP A 304 -0.96 -8.62 20.61
C TRP A 304 -0.90 -8.91 22.11
N SER A 305 -0.94 -7.90 22.98
CA SER A 305 -0.80 -8.07 24.44
C SER A 305 -1.94 -8.87 25.07
N THR A 306 -3.08 -8.93 24.38
CA THR A 306 -4.26 -9.66 24.83
C THR A 306 -4.36 -11.06 24.24
N ALA A 307 -3.47 -11.43 23.31
CA ALA A 307 -3.41 -12.78 22.75
C ALA A 307 -3.12 -13.81 23.85
N GLY A 308 -3.72 -14.99 23.70
CA GLY A 308 -3.54 -16.13 24.61
C GLY A 308 -4.66 -16.33 25.64
N LYS A 309 -5.68 -15.46 25.70
CA LYS A 309 -6.88 -15.71 26.54
C LYS A 309 -7.58 -16.99 26.08
N LEU A 310 -7.88 -17.89 27.00
CA LEU A 310 -8.71 -19.07 26.77
C LEU A 310 -10.00 -18.97 27.60
N ASP A 311 -11.02 -19.74 27.23
CA ASP A 311 -12.23 -19.86 28.04
C ASP A 311 -12.00 -20.72 29.31
N ALA A 312 -13.05 -20.90 30.11
CA ALA A 312 -12.97 -21.67 31.37
C ALA A 312 -12.62 -23.15 31.14
N GLU A 313 -12.87 -23.67 29.94
CA GLU A 313 -12.58 -25.03 29.51
C GLU A 313 -11.21 -25.17 28.83
N GLY A 314 -10.43 -24.08 28.75
CA GLY A 314 -9.11 -24.05 28.12
C GLY A 314 -9.15 -24.07 26.60
N LYS A 315 -10.26 -23.64 25.97
CA LYS A 315 -10.39 -23.55 24.51
C LYS A 315 -10.14 -22.11 24.02
N PRO A 316 -9.67 -21.95 22.78
CA PRO A 316 -9.53 -20.62 22.19
C PRO A 316 -10.87 -19.94 22.00
N VAL A 317 -10.84 -18.62 22.16
CA VAL A 317 -11.95 -17.69 22.09
C VAL A 317 -11.84 -16.89 20.80
N THR A 318 -12.99 -16.67 20.18
CA THR A 318 -13.17 -15.80 19.02
C THR A 318 -14.31 -14.85 19.33
N GLU A 319 -14.09 -13.55 19.19
CA GLU A 319 -15.12 -12.53 19.42
C GLU A 319 -15.28 -11.66 18.17
N TYR A 320 -16.48 -11.11 17.99
CA TYR A 320 -16.84 -10.23 16.88
C TYR A 320 -17.37 -8.91 17.43
N ASP A 321 -17.15 -7.82 16.70
CA ASP A 321 -17.76 -6.53 17.01
C ASP A 321 -19.23 -6.46 16.54
N GLU A 322 -19.87 -5.32 16.81
CA GLU A 322 -21.27 -5.07 16.44
C GLU A 322 -21.53 -5.07 14.92
N HIS A 323 -20.49 -4.93 14.10
CA HIS A 323 -20.55 -4.96 12.63
C HIS A 323 -20.23 -6.36 12.07
N GLY A 324 -19.97 -7.35 12.94
CA GLY A 324 -19.62 -8.71 12.53
C GLY A 324 -18.17 -8.88 12.12
N HIS A 325 -17.31 -7.89 12.38
CA HIS A 325 -15.87 -8.02 12.16
C HIS A 325 -15.22 -8.74 13.34
N LEU A 326 -14.21 -9.55 13.05
CA LEU A 326 -13.45 -10.27 14.06
C LEU A 326 -12.75 -9.29 15.01
N SER A 327 -13.22 -9.13 16.25
CA SER A 327 -12.69 -8.17 17.23
C SER A 327 -11.62 -8.77 18.13
N TYR A 328 -11.61 -10.09 18.33
CA TYR A 328 -10.61 -10.79 19.13
C TYR A 328 -10.38 -12.22 18.64
N LEU A 329 -9.12 -12.68 18.72
CA LEU A 329 -8.73 -14.08 18.61
C LEU A 329 -7.74 -14.46 19.70
N SER A 330 -7.87 -15.63 20.31
CA SER A 330 -6.83 -16.17 21.20
C SER A 330 -5.47 -16.25 20.53
N GLU A 331 -5.42 -16.54 19.24
CA GLU A 331 -4.19 -16.62 18.47
C GLU A 331 -3.51 -15.27 18.26
N LYS A 332 -4.24 -14.14 18.35
CA LYS A 332 -3.77 -12.86 17.79
C LYS A 332 -4.08 -11.62 18.62
N GLY A 333 -4.95 -11.70 19.62
CA GLY A 333 -5.39 -10.57 20.44
C GLY A 333 -6.49 -9.73 19.80
N ASP A 334 -6.58 -8.47 20.19
CA ASP A 334 -7.67 -7.56 19.83
C ASP A 334 -7.44 -6.82 18.52
N PHE A 335 -8.54 -6.55 17.81
CA PHE A 335 -8.58 -5.84 16.54
C PHE A 335 -9.58 -4.70 16.55
N ARG A 336 -9.27 -3.65 15.79
CA ARG A 336 -10.28 -2.65 15.38
C ARG A 336 -10.14 -2.34 13.91
N TYR A 337 -11.27 -2.12 13.27
CA TYR A 337 -11.36 -1.89 11.84
C TYR A 337 -11.87 -0.48 11.54
N GLY A 338 -11.65 -0.04 10.32
CA GLY A 338 -12.26 1.15 9.76
C GLY A 338 -12.68 0.93 8.31
N GLU A 339 -13.73 1.63 7.92
CA GLU A 339 -14.21 1.76 6.55
C GLU A 339 -14.32 3.26 6.22
N ASN A 340 -14.16 3.61 4.94
CA ASN A 340 -14.16 5.00 4.49
C ASN A 340 -13.24 5.89 5.32
N VAL A 341 -12.04 5.36 5.63
CA VAL A 341 -11.12 5.95 6.59
C VAL A 341 -10.43 7.16 5.98
N VAL A 342 -10.45 8.26 6.71
CA VAL A 342 -9.71 9.48 6.37
C VAL A 342 -8.21 9.21 6.55
N PRO A 343 -7.35 9.50 5.55
CA PRO A 343 -5.92 9.33 5.69
C PRO A 343 -5.31 10.20 6.79
N TYR A 344 -4.22 9.72 7.37
CA TYR A 344 -3.27 10.55 8.08
C TYR A 344 -2.42 11.32 7.07
N TYR A 345 -2.18 12.62 7.30
CA TYR A 345 -1.43 13.46 6.38
C TYR A 345 -0.13 13.94 7.03
N ALA A 346 0.98 13.81 6.29
CA ALA A 346 2.30 14.24 6.74
C ALA A 346 3.18 14.67 5.56
N TRP A 347 4.20 15.48 5.85
CA TRP A 347 5.27 15.76 4.90
C TRP A 347 6.04 14.47 4.60
N PHE A 348 6.38 14.29 3.33
CA PHE A 348 7.05 13.10 2.85
C PHE A 348 7.89 13.40 1.63
N ASN A 349 9.17 13.01 1.65
CA ASN A 349 10.11 13.16 0.53
C ASN A 349 10.35 11.86 -0.26
N GLY A 350 9.74 10.75 0.15
CA GLY A 350 9.86 9.46 -0.52
C GLY A 350 10.65 8.43 0.27
N THR A 351 11.47 8.87 1.22
CA THR A 351 12.33 8.02 2.04
C THR A 351 11.55 7.45 3.22
N VAL A 352 11.57 6.13 3.37
CA VAL A 352 10.96 5.46 4.53
C VAL A 352 12.04 4.70 5.30
N GLU A 353 12.37 5.19 6.50
CA GLU A 353 13.29 4.52 7.40
C GLU A 353 12.53 3.50 8.26
N TYR A 354 13.11 2.33 8.49
CA TYR A 354 12.48 1.29 9.33
C TYR A 354 13.23 1.13 10.65
N THR A 355 12.48 0.88 11.72
CA THR A 355 13.06 0.40 12.97
C THR A 355 13.51 -1.04 12.76
N MET A 356 14.82 -1.28 12.87
CA MET A 356 15.39 -2.61 12.67
C MET A 356 15.28 -3.47 13.93
N ILE A 357 15.36 -4.79 13.78
CA ILE A 357 15.12 -5.73 14.89
C ILE A 357 16.15 -5.62 16.02
N ASP A 358 17.36 -5.15 15.70
CA ASP A 358 18.48 -4.94 16.61
C ASP A 358 18.60 -3.48 17.10
N GLU A 359 17.69 -2.60 16.69
CA GLU A 359 17.68 -1.20 17.09
C GLU A 359 17.21 -1.05 18.55
N VAL A 360 17.99 -0.33 19.34
CA VAL A 360 17.63 0.02 20.72
C VAL A 360 16.58 1.13 20.72
N LEU A 361 15.42 0.83 21.29
CA LEU A 361 14.21 1.65 21.24
C LEU A 361 14.15 2.68 22.37
N ASP A 362 13.52 3.83 22.09
CA ASP A 362 13.09 4.78 23.11
C ASP A 362 11.76 4.33 23.75
N VAL A 363 11.85 3.39 24.68
CA VAL A 363 10.69 2.79 25.36
C VAL A 363 9.99 3.74 26.33
N GLU A 364 10.58 4.90 26.65
CA GLU A 364 10.00 5.88 27.59
C GLU A 364 8.99 6.80 26.90
N ASN A 365 9.02 6.90 25.57
CA ASN A 365 8.16 7.79 24.77
C ASN A 365 7.35 7.02 23.71
N PRO A 366 6.47 6.08 24.10
CA PRO A 366 5.58 5.42 23.16
C PRO A 366 4.55 6.40 22.55
N PRO A 367 3.95 6.09 21.38
CA PRO A 367 4.14 4.87 20.60
C PRO A 367 5.43 4.87 19.76
N LEU A 368 6.04 3.71 19.61
CA LEU A 368 7.20 3.51 18.73
C LEU A 368 6.81 3.50 17.25
N GLU A 369 7.64 4.08 16.42
CA GLU A 369 7.46 4.04 14.96
C GLU A 369 8.13 2.79 14.40
N ILE A 370 7.35 1.88 13.82
CA ILE A 370 7.92 0.74 13.08
C ILE A 370 8.59 1.20 11.79
N ASN A 371 8.06 2.27 11.21
CA ASN A 371 8.70 3.02 10.15
C ASN A 371 8.48 4.52 10.35
N ARG A 372 9.46 5.28 9.93
CA ARG A 372 9.48 6.74 9.92
C ARG A 372 9.36 7.21 8.48
N ILE A 373 8.49 8.18 8.25
CA ILE A 373 8.34 8.83 6.94
C ILE A 373 9.11 10.13 7.00
N GLU A 374 10.18 10.21 6.21
CA GLU A 374 11.07 11.37 6.22
C GLU A 374 10.53 12.50 5.35
N GLY A 375 11.01 13.70 5.62
CA GLY A 375 10.64 14.90 4.89
C GLY A 375 10.13 16.01 5.80
N GLY A 376 9.98 17.20 5.24
CA GLY A 376 9.59 18.37 5.99
C GLY A 376 9.17 19.54 5.12
N PRO A 377 8.63 20.61 5.71
CA PRO A 377 8.14 21.76 4.97
C PRO A 377 9.23 22.53 4.20
N ASP A 378 10.46 22.49 4.71
CA ASP A 378 11.64 23.16 4.15
C ASP A 378 12.41 22.28 3.15
N ASP A 379 12.05 21.01 3.04
CA ASP A 379 12.62 20.09 2.06
C ASP A 379 11.94 20.30 0.70
N PRO A 380 12.70 20.66 -0.36
CA PRO A 380 12.12 20.94 -1.68
C PRO A 380 11.53 19.69 -2.36
N ASP A 381 11.93 18.50 -1.96
CA ASP A 381 11.45 17.23 -2.52
C ASP A 381 10.24 16.69 -1.75
N SER A 382 9.94 17.28 -0.59
CA SER A 382 8.80 16.92 0.23
C SER A 382 7.47 17.48 -0.28
N ARG A 383 6.43 16.64 -0.20
CA ARG A 383 5.02 17.01 -0.32
C ARG A 383 4.21 16.43 0.83
N ILE A 384 3.03 16.98 1.10
CA ILE A 384 2.08 16.40 2.05
C ILE A 384 1.37 15.23 1.36
N TRP A 385 1.55 14.04 1.92
CA TRP A 385 1.05 12.75 1.42
C TRP A 385 0.00 12.13 2.36
N PRO A 386 -0.94 11.32 1.82
CA PRO A 386 -1.89 10.55 2.62
C PRO A 386 -1.33 9.17 2.98
N PHE A 387 -1.55 8.76 4.22
CA PHE A 387 -1.12 7.47 4.76
C PHE A 387 -2.25 6.79 5.53
N LYS A 388 -2.29 5.46 5.47
CA LYS A 388 -2.90 4.67 6.52
C LYS A 388 -1.95 4.65 7.72
N LEU A 389 -2.48 5.01 8.89
CA LEU A 389 -1.79 4.89 10.16
C LEU A 389 -2.28 3.62 10.88
N MET A 390 -1.52 2.55 10.72
CA MET A 390 -1.74 1.32 11.50
C MET A 390 -1.19 1.53 12.90
N ARG A 391 -1.96 1.19 13.93
CA ARG A 391 -1.53 1.24 15.33
C ARG A 391 -1.64 -0.14 15.96
N GLY A 392 -0.97 -0.35 17.08
CA GLY A 392 -1.10 -1.62 17.79
C GLY A 392 -0.21 -1.72 19.01
N LYS A 393 -0.10 -2.93 19.53
CA LYS A 393 0.89 -3.32 20.53
C LYS A 393 1.56 -4.61 20.12
N GLN A 394 2.88 -4.69 20.30
CA GLN A 394 3.68 -5.86 19.93
C GLN A 394 4.79 -6.09 20.97
N PRO A 395 5.29 -7.34 21.10
CA PRO A 395 6.26 -7.67 22.12
C PRO A 395 7.63 -7.01 21.85
N PHE A 396 8.28 -6.57 22.93
CA PHE A 396 9.65 -6.08 22.93
C PHE A 396 10.40 -6.64 24.14
N ASP A 397 11.73 -6.73 24.03
CA ASP A 397 12.61 -7.18 25.10
C ASP A 397 12.86 -6.04 26.09
N THR A 398 12.54 -6.22 27.37
CA THR A 398 12.65 -5.15 28.37
C THR A 398 14.08 -4.87 28.83
N GLU A 399 15.00 -5.83 28.67
CA GLU A 399 16.41 -5.64 29.00
C GLU A 399 17.18 -5.06 27.81
N ARG A 400 16.95 -5.61 26.62
CA ARG A 400 17.62 -5.18 25.39
C ARG A 400 17.02 -3.93 24.78
N LYS A 401 15.75 -3.64 25.11
CA LYS A 401 14.94 -2.57 24.52
C LYS A 401 14.88 -2.70 23.00
N THR A 402 14.67 -3.90 22.48
CA THR A 402 14.55 -4.17 21.05
C THR A 402 13.20 -4.84 20.77
N LEU A 403 12.67 -4.72 19.55
CA LEU A 403 11.48 -5.47 19.17
C LEU A 403 11.82 -6.96 19.11
N LEU A 404 10.82 -7.82 19.32
CA LEU A 404 11.02 -9.26 19.31
C LEU A 404 10.51 -9.90 18.02
N ALA A 405 11.30 -10.84 17.49
CA ALA A 405 10.78 -11.81 16.54
C ALA A 405 9.77 -12.72 17.26
N THR A 406 8.75 -13.19 16.54
CA THR A 406 7.67 -13.99 17.10
C THR A 406 7.47 -15.25 16.28
N HIS A 407 7.44 -16.41 16.92
CA HIS A 407 7.08 -17.68 16.27
C HIS A 407 5.58 -17.93 16.52
N VAL A 408 4.76 -17.53 15.55
CA VAL A 408 3.31 -17.56 15.65
C VAL A 408 2.67 -18.68 14.85
N PHE A 409 3.37 -19.25 13.88
CA PHE A 409 2.85 -20.29 13.01
C PHE A 409 3.85 -21.44 12.84
N GLY A 410 3.38 -22.66 13.10
CA GLY A 410 4.17 -23.89 12.93
C GLY A 410 3.35 -25.13 13.26
N ALA A 411 3.79 -26.28 12.75
CA ALA A 411 3.20 -27.59 13.10
C ALA A 411 3.94 -28.21 14.30
N ASP A 412 4.18 -27.40 15.31
CA ASP A 412 4.92 -27.72 16.53
C ASP A 412 4.17 -27.17 17.75
N ASP A 413 4.70 -27.47 18.93
CA ASP A 413 4.11 -27.07 20.22
C ASP A 413 4.61 -25.70 20.72
N SER A 414 5.42 -25.00 19.92
CA SER A 414 6.04 -23.72 20.27
C SER A 414 5.38 -22.50 19.60
N SER A 415 4.67 -22.71 18.50
CA SER A 415 3.88 -21.69 17.81
C SER A 415 2.78 -21.08 18.68
N LEU A 416 2.72 -19.74 18.76
CA LEU A 416 1.72 -19.01 19.55
C LEU A 416 0.28 -19.37 19.18
N TRP A 417 -0.02 -19.59 17.88
CA TRP A 417 -1.38 -19.93 17.42
C TRP A 417 -1.85 -21.33 17.83
N SER A 418 -0.97 -22.16 18.40
CA SER A 418 -1.32 -23.50 18.89
C SER A 418 -1.22 -23.62 20.41
N ASN A 419 -0.22 -22.97 21.03
CA ASN A 419 0.06 -23.13 22.46
C ASN A 419 -0.45 -21.98 23.35
N TYR A 420 -0.71 -20.79 22.78
CA TYR A 420 -1.14 -19.60 23.52
C TYR A 420 -0.16 -19.13 24.63
N ASP A 421 1.13 -19.44 24.51
CA ASP A 421 2.19 -19.16 25.48
C ASP A 421 3.27 -18.25 24.86
N TRP A 422 3.28 -16.97 25.29
CA TRP A 422 4.22 -15.96 24.80
C TRP A 422 5.68 -16.29 25.13
N PRO A 423 6.09 -16.55 26.39
CA PRO A 423 7.47 -16.96 26.70
C PRO A 423 7.97 -18.10 25.80
N LYS A 424 7.16 -19.14 25.59
CA LYS A 424 7.54 -20.28 24.75
C LYS A 424 7.70 -19.88 23.28
N ALA A 425 6.76 -19.11 22.74
CA ALA A 425 6.80 -18.65 21.34
C ALA A 425 7.97 -17.69 21.07
N LEU A 426 8.30 -16.79 22.02
CA LEU A 426 9.41 -15.85 21.90
C LEU A 426 10.76 -16.56 22.01
N GLN A 427 10.89 -17.52 22.94
CA GLN A 427 12.10 -18.33 23.03
C GLN A 427 12.33 -19.15 21.77
N ALA A 428 11.30 -19.81 21.24
CA ALA A 428 11.40 -20.55 19.98
C ALA A 428 11.79 -19.63 18.81
N ALA A 429 11.21 -18.42 18.74
CA ALA A 429 11.58 -17.44 17.73
C ALA A 429 13.08 -17.08 17.80
N SER A 430 13.58 -16.82 19.02
CA SER A 430 15.00 -16.54 19.28
C SER A 430 15.88 -17.71 18.84
N ASP A 431 15.55 -18.94 19.25
CA ASP A 431 16.34 -20.14 18.95
C ASP A 431 16.38 -20.44 17.43
N MET A 432 15.26 -20.26 16.74
CA MET A 432 15.14 -20.52 15.31
C MET A 432 15.84 -19.45 14.46
N SER A 433 15.65 -18.17 14.80
CA SER A 433 16.16 -17.03 14.03
C SER A 433 17.60 -16.63 14.39
N GLY A 434 18.06 -16.99 15.59
CA GLY A 434 19.31 -16.49 16.19
C GLY A 434 19.21 -15.08 16.75
N MET A 435 18.03 -14.46 16.73
CA MET A 435 17.81 -13.12 17.28
C MET A 435 17.72 -13.17 18.80
N PRO A 436 18.50 -12.38 19.56
CA PRO A 436 18.55 -12.50 21.01
C PRO A 436 17.23 -12.18 21.72
N PHE A 437 16.85 -13.02 22.67
CA PHE A 437 15.82 -12.75 23.67
C PHE A 437 16.41 -12.91 25.07
N SER A 438 16.20 -11.94 25.96
CA SER A 438 16.69 -11.95 27.35
C SER A 438 15.93 -12.91 28.27
N GLY A 439 14.73 -13.34 27.85
CA GLY A 439 13.75 -14.02 28.70
C GLY A 439 12.74 -13.06 29.32
N ASN A 440 12.96 -11.73 29.23
CA ASN A 440 12.06 -10.71 29.75
C ASN A 440 11.45 -9.89 28.61
N PHE A 441 10.13 -9.79 28.59
CA PHE A 441 9.40 -9.02 27.58
C PHE A 441 8.22 -8.28 28.19
N ASP A 442 7.76 -7.26 27.48
CA ASP A 442 6.49 -6.59 27.68
C ASP A 442 5.95 -6.18 26.30
N PHE A 443 4.81 -5.50 26.25
CA PHE A 443 4.20 -5.00 25.03
C PHE A 443 4.26 -3.49 24.98
N ILE A 444 4.65 -2.97 23.82
CA ILE A 444 4.75 -1.52 23.59
C ILE A 444 3.82 -1.11 22.46
N GLU A 445 3.22 0.09 22.60
CA GLU A 445 2.42 0.66 21.54
C GLU A 445 3.28 1.02 20.33
N THR A 446 2.80 0.67 19.14
CA THR A 446 3.50 0.95 17.88
C THR A 446 2.58 1.62 16.88
N ARG A 447 3.21 2.35 15.94
CA ARG A 447 2.56 2.92 14.77
C ARG A 447 3.36 2.62 13.51
N MET A 448 2.65 2.43 12.41
CA MET A 448 3.23 2.14 11.10
C MET A 448 2.45 2.86 10.00
N TYR A 449 3.19 3.52 9.11
CA TYR A 449 2.65 4.32 8.01
C TYR A 449 2.68 3.54 6.70
N TRP A 450 1.56 3.55 5.98
CA TRP A 450 1.42 2.95 4.66
C TRP A 450 0.90 4.01 3.67
N PRO A 451 1.66 4.36 2.62
CA PRO A 451 1.18 5.31 1.62
C PRO A 451 -0.15 4.87 1.01
N ILE A 452 -1.08 5.80 0.84
CA ILE A 452 -2.35 5.57 0.15
C ILE A 452 -2.25 6.12 -1.27
N THR A 453 -2.41 5.25 -2.26
CA THR A 453 -2.09 5.53 -3.67
C THR A 453 -3.14 5.05 -4.66
N HIS A 454 -4.07 4.20 -4.24
CA HIS A 454 -5.15 3.65 -5.05
C HIS A 454 -6.52 4.15 -4.57
N MET A 455 -7.59 3.65 -5.17
CA MET A 455 -8.97 4.10 -4.94
C MET A 455 -9.12 5.58 -5.26
N VAL A 456 -8.67 6.01 -6.44
CA VAL A 456 -8.88 7.40 -6.90
C VAL A 456 -10.32 7.53 -7.41
N PRO A 457 -11.23 8.27 -6.75
CA PRO A 457 -12.59 8.45 -7.22
C PRO A 457 -12.66 9.49 -8.35
N PRO A 458 -13.83 9.70 -8.96
CA PRO A 458 -14.05 10.77 -9.93
C PRO A 458 -13.66 12.16 -9.39
N ALA A 459 -13.25 13.04 -10.30
CA ALA A 459 -12.66 14.34 -9.95
C ALA A 459 -13.60 15.28 -9.17
N ASP A 460 -14.92 15.09 -9.26
CA ASP A 460 -15.92 15.83 -8.47
C ASP A 460 -15.98 15.40 -7.00
N GLN A 461 -15.38 14.26 -6.65
CA GLN A 461 -15.24 13.76 -5.27
C GLN A 461 -13.86 14.07 -4.66
N ALA A 462 -12.97 14.73 -5.41
CA ALA A 462 -11.70 15.20 -4.87
C ALA A 462 -11.93 16.24 -3.76
N LEU A 463 -11.00 16.34 -2.81
CA LEU A 463 -11.09 17.31 -1.72
C LEU A 463 -11.28 18.74 -2.25
N HIS A 464 -12.18 19.48 -1.61
CA HIS A 464 -12.44 20.88 -1.95
C HIS A 464 -11.65 21.81 -1.04
N CYS A 465 -11.58 23.11 -1.39
CA CYS A 465 -10.80 24.09 -0.63
C CYS A 465 -11.15 24.09 0.88
N GLY A 466 -12.44 23.99 1.22
CA GLY A 466 -12.89 23.96 2.61
C GLY A 466 -12.38 22.75 3.41
N SER A 467 -12.06 21.63 2.75
CA SER A 467 -11.52 20.43 3.40
C SER A 467 -10.13 20.66 4.00
N CYS A 468 -9.37 21.66 3.52
CA CYS A 468 -8.01 21.95 3.96
C CYS A 468 -7.85 23.34 4.59
N HIS A 469 -8.62 24.34 4.12
CA HIS A 469 -8.50 25.72 4.55
C HIS A 469 -9.38 26.11 5.76
N ALA A 470 -10.31 25.25 6.20
CA ALA A 470 -11.03 25.45 7.46
C ALA A 470 -10.11 25.30 8.67
N GLY A 471 -10.51 25.75 9.86
CA GLY A 471 -9.70 25.61 11.08
C GLY A 471 -9.51 24.15 11.51
N GLU A 472 -10.59 23.37 11.54
CA GLU A 472 -10.55 21.91 11.65
C GLU A 472 -10.60 21.32 10.24
N SER A 473 -9.47 20.83 9.74
CA SER A 473 -9.30 20.43 8.35
C SER A 473 -8.37 19.23 8.20
N ARG A 474 -8.23 18.70 6.97
CA ARG A 474 -7.26 17.64 6.65
C ARG A 474 -5.82 18.01 6.99
N LEU A 475 -5.49 19.29 6.97
CA LEU A 475 -4.14 19.80 7.22
C LEU A 475 -3.96 20.29 8.67
N ALA A 476 -4.94 20.08 9.55
CA ALA A 476 -4.84 20.45 10.96
C ALA A 476 -3.61 19.79 11.62
N GLY A 477 -2.79 20.61 12.29
CA GLY A 477 -1.57 20.15 12.97
C GLY A 477 -0.34 19.97 12.06
N ILE A 478 -0.46 20.13 10.74
CA ILE A 478 0.70 20.07 9.85
C ILE A 478 1.51 21.37 9.95
N GLY A 479 2.78 21.23 10.32
CA GLY A 479 3.71 22.36 10.44
C GLY A 479 4.19 22.91 9.10
N GLY A 480 4.73 24.14 9.12
CA GLY A 480 5.41 24.76 7.98
C GLY A 480 4.53 25.18 6.79
N ILE A 481 3.21 25.19 6.98
CA ILE A 481 2.26 25.80 6.04
C ILE A 481 1.59 27.02 6.69
N TYR A 482 1.59 28.15 5.98
CA TYR A 482 0.81 29.32 6.37
C TYR A 482 -0.47 29.37 5.53
N ILE A 483 -1.61 29.17 6.19
CA ILE A 483 -2.93 29.26 5.58
C ILE A 483 -3.74 30.26 6.40
N PRO A 484 -4.14 31.41 5.80
CA PRO A 484 -5.00 32.37 6.48
C PRO A 484 -6.29 31.70 6.99
N GLY A 485 -6.55 31.81 8.30
CA GLY A 485 -7.73 31.22 8.95
C GLY A 485 -7.60 29.78 9.44
N HIS A 486 -6.49 29.08 9.17
CA HIS A 486 -6.19 27.73 9.67
C HIS A 486 -5.00 27.74 10.65
N SER A 487 -3.85 28.21 10.18
CA SER A 487 -2.61 28.35 10.98
C SER A 487 -2.34 29.82 11.31
N SER A 488 -3.38 30.55 11.75
CA SER A 488 -3.29 31.97 12.08
C SER A 488 -2.29 32.22 13.19
N ASN A 489 -1.23 32.99 12.91
CA ASN A 489 -0.40 33.60 13.95
C ASN A 489 -0.98 35.00 14.23
N PRO A 490 -1.55 35.25 15.44
CA PRO A 490 -2.24 36.50 15.75
C PRO A 490 -1.37 37.74 15.53
N TRP A 491 -0.05 37.63 15.68
CA TRP A 491 0.88 38.74 15.44
C TRP A 491 1.10 39.00 13.96
N LEU A 492 1.31 37.96 13.15
CA LEU A 492 1.43 38.12 11.70
C LEU A 492 0.15 38.67 11.10
N ASP A 493 -1.01 38.20 11.55
CA ASP A 493 -2.29 38.68 11.05
C ASP A 493 -2.51 40.15 11.45
N ARG A 494 -2.18 40.56 12.68
CA ARG A 494 -2.23 41.96 13.12
C ARG A 494 -1.29 42.85 12.32
N ILE A 495 -0.06 42.40 12.07
CA ILE A 495 0.92 43.15 11.26
C ILE A 495 0.43 43.25 9.81
N GLY A 496 -0.05 42.15 9.24
CA GLY A 496 -0.60 42.12 7.87
C GLY A 496 -1.77 43.09 7.72
N TRP A 497 -2.74 43.06 8.63
CA TRP A 497 -3.86 43.99 8.63
C TRP A 497 -3.44 45.43 8.88
N LEU A 498 -2.42 45.67 9.72
CA LEU A 498 -1.86 47.01 9.91
C LEU A 498 -1.24 47.54 8.61
N VAL A 499 -0.48 46.71 7.87
CA VAL A 499 0.10 47.09 6.57
C VAL A 499 -1.00 47.40 5.56
N VAL A 500 -2.07 46.60 5.49
CA VAL A 500 -3.24 46.88 4.64
C VAL A 500 -3.88 48.21 5.01
N ALA A 501 -4.10 48.47 6.29
CA ALA A 501 -4.68 49.74 6.77
C ALA A 501 -3.79 50.95 6.46
N LEU A 502 -2.48 50.84 6.66
CA LEU A 502 -1.51 51.90 6.33
C LEU A 502 -1.46 52.17 4.82
N THR A 503 -1.52 51.11 4.00
CA THR A 503 -1.56 51.25 2.54
C THR A 503 -2.83 51.97 2.09
N LEU A 504 -3.99 51.58 2.64
CA LEU A 504 -5.27 52.25 2.35
C LEU A 504 -5.23 53.73 2.76
N ALA A 505 -4.70 54.03 3.95
CA ALA A 505 -4.53 55.41 4.42
C ALA A 505 -3.64 56.22 3.46
N GLY A 506 -2.52 55.65 3.02
CA GLY A 506 -1.63 56.27 2.03
C GLY A 506 -2.32 56.58 0.70
N VAL A 507 -3.12 55.64 0.18
CA VAL A 507 -3.91 55.84 -1.06
C VAL A 507 -4.95 56.95 -0.88
N ILE A 508 -5.67 56.98 0.24
CA ILE A 508 -6.66 58.02 0.54
C ILE A 508 -5.98 59.39 0.65
N ILE A 509 -4.87 59.49 1.38
CA ILE A 509 -4.10 60.74 1.51
C ILE A 509 -3.62 61.20 0.14
N HIS A 510 -3.06 60.31 -0.67
CA HIS A 510 -2.61 60.64 -2.03
C HIS A 510 -3.79 61.14 -2.90
N GLY A 511 -4.94 60.50 -2.81
CA GLY A 511 -6.17 60.92 -3.50
C GLY A 511 -6.64 62.31 -3.08
N LEU A 512 -6.69 62.58 -1.77
CA LEU A 512 -7.08 63.87 -1.22
C LEU A 512 -6.11 64.98 -1.63
N LEU A 513 -4.80 64.72 -1.56
CA LEU A 513 -3.78 65.66 -2.02
C LEU A 513 -3.95 65.99 -3.50
N ARG A 514 -4.24 65.00 -4.37
CA ARG A 514 -4.54 65.27 -5.79
C ARG A 514 -5.75 66.20 -5.96
N VAL A 515 -6.82 66.02 -5.20
CA VAL A 515 -8.01 66.88 -5.28
C VAL A 515 -7.70 68.31 -4.81
N VAL A 516 -6.97 68.46 -3.70
CA VAL A 516 -6.57 69.77 -3.14
C VAL A 516 -5.64 70.52 -4.10
N PHE A 517 -4.61 69.85 -4.63
CA PHE A 517 -3.68 70.48 -5.57
C PHE A 517 -4.29 70.77 -6.94
N ARG A 518 -5.30 70.01 -7.38
CA ARG A 518 -6.06 70.31 -8.60
C ARG A 518 -6.93 71.56 -8.45
N LYS A 519 -7.55 71.78 -7.28
CA LYS A 519 -8.29 73.02 -6.99
C LYS A 519 -7.39 74.26 -6.92
N ARG A 520 -6.14 74.11 -6.47
CA ARG A 520 -5.12 75.18 -6.48
C ARG A 520 -4.59 75.58 -7.85
N LYS A 521 -4.88 74.81 -8.91
CA LYS A 521 -4.50 75.11 -10.30
C LYS A 521 -5.62 75.79 -11.10
N GLN A 522 -6.83 75.87 -10.53
CA GLN A 522 -8.01 76.49 -11.14
C GLN A 522 -8.47 77.77 -10.42
N SER A 523 -7.78 78.15 -9.34
CA SER A 523 -7.73 79.51 -8.80
C SER A 523 -6.39 80.13 -9.19
#